data_AF-A0A520XAC2-F1
#
_entry.id   AF-A0A520XAC2-F1
#
_cell.length_a   1.000
_cell.length_b   1.000
_cell.length_c   1.000
_cell.angle_alpha   90.00
_cell.angle_beta   90.00
_cell.angle_gamma   90.00
#
_symmetry.space_group_name_H-M   'P 1'
#
loop_
_entity.id
_entity.type
_entity.pdbx_description
1 polymer ?
#
loop_
_entity_poly.entity_id
_entity_poly.type
_entity_poly.pdbx_seq_one_letter_code
_entity_poly.pdbx_strand_id
1 'polypeptide(L)'
;MQYIKAYYVKNINNEIPRTHDLLKIAMLANIDLSENRKDILQNITLFNIEARYEESKRDFYKKCTKEFAEKNIEIIMELRIWLMKKIKA
;
A
#
# COMPACT_ATOMS: atom_id res chain seq x y z
N MET A 1 -2.70 3.88 0.08
CA MET A 1 -3.87 4.17 0.92
C MET A 1 -4.02 5.69 1.07
N GLN A 2 -4.77 6.36 0.18
CA GLN A 2 -4.88 7.83 0.04
C GLN A 2 -3.61 8.57 -0.46
N TYR A 3 -2.43 8.43 0.14
CA TYR A 3 -1.24 9.21 -0.25
C TYR A 3 -0.77 8.99 -1.70
N ILE A 4 -0.74 7.75 -2.18
CA ILE A 4 -0.37 7.45 -3.58
C ILE A 4 -1.42 8.02 -4.55
N LYS A 5 -2.70 8.02 -4.15
CA LYS A 5 -3.77 8.65 -4.95
C LYS A 5 -3.59 10.17 -5.01
N ALA A 6 -3.20 10.81 -3.90
CA ALA A 6 -2.88 12.22 -3.87
C ALA A 6 -1.69 12.57 -4.78
N TYR A 7 -0.64 11.72 -4.79
CA TYR A 7 0.48 11.89 -5.72
C TYR A 7 0.06 11.73 -7.19
N TYR A 8 -0.80 10.75 -7.48
CA TYR A 8 -1.35 10.55 -8.83
C TYR A 8 -2.14 11.78 -9.31
N VAL A 9 -3.01 12.32 -8.46
CA VAL A 9 -3.77 13.54 -8.76
C VAL A 9 -2.87 14.75 -8.99
N LYS A 10 -1.83 14.90 -8.16
CA LYS A 10 -0.88 16.02 -8.28
C LYS A 10 -0.07 15.98 -9.58
N ASN A 11 0.36 14.79 -10.02
CA ASN A 11 1.40 14.67 -11.07
C ASN A 11 0.92 14.08 -12.40
N ILE A 12 -0.23 13.40 -12.43
CA ILE A 12 -0.71 12.70 -13.63
C ILE A 12 -2.06 13.22 -14.10
N ASN A 13 -3.13 13.04 -13.31
CA ASN A 13 -4.49 13.38 -13.73
C ASN A 13 -5.42 13.59 -12.52
N ASN A 14 -6.31 14.57 -12.62
CA ASN A 14 -7.36 14.84 -11.63
C ASN A 14 -8.38 13.70 -11.45
N GLU A 15 -8.47 12.74 -12.39
CA GLU A 15 -9.33 11.57 -12.23
C GLU A 15 -8.72 10.54 -11.26
N ILE A 16 -9.29 10.48 -10.05
CA ILE A 16 -8.82 9.58 -8.99
C ILE A 16 -9.01 8.10 -9.40
N PRO A 17 -7.93 7.28 -9.38
CA PRO A 17 -8.05 5.85 -9.65
C PRO A 17 -9.00 5.16 -8.67
N ARG A 18 -10.06 4.53 -9.20
CA ARG A 18 -11.07 3.78 -8.44
C ARG A 18 -10.64 2.36 -8.08
N THR A 19 -9.36 2.18 -7.71
CA THR A 19 -8.81 0.92 -7.23
C THR A 19 -8.18 1.09 -5.85
N HIS A 20 -8.03 -0.01 -5.11
CA HIS A 20 -7.27 -0.08 -3.86
C HIS A 20 -5.94 -0.84 -4.01
N ASP A 21 -5.66 -1.33 -5.22
CA ASP A 21 -4.38 -1.92 -5.58
C ASP A 21 -3.30 -0.84 -5.56
N LEU A 22 -2.45 -0.87 -4.54
CA LEU A 22 -1.46 0.17 -4.30
C LEU A 22 -0.31 0.12 -5.31
N LEU A 23 0.05 -1.09 -5.77
CA LEU A 23 1.07 -1.27 -6.80
C LEU A 23 0.56 -0.69 -8.12
N LYS A 24 -0.67 -1.01 -8.51
CA LYS A 24 -1.28 -0.49 -9.74
C LYS A 24 -1.35 1.04 -9.72
N ILE A 25 -1.76 1.67 -8.61
CA ILE A 25 -1.79 3.13 -8.52
C ILE A 25 -0.37 3.71 -8.60
N ALA A 26 0.63 3.09 -7.97
CA ALA A 26 2.00 3.57 -8.00
C ALA A 26 2.63 3.49 -9.40
N MET A 27 2.35 2.41 -10.14
CA MET A 27 2.74 2.26 -11.55
C MET A 27 2.06 3.31 -12.43
N LEU A 28 0.74 3.50 -12.29
CA LEU A 28 0.01 4.55 -12.99
C LEU A 28 0.55 5.95 -12.67
N ALA A 29 1.10 6.13 -11.48
CA ALA A 29 1.73 7.37 -11.06
C ALA A 29 3.19 7.53 -11.53
N ASN A 30 3.72 6.61 -12.34
CA ASN A 30 5.12 6.59 -12.78
C ASN A 30 6.13 6.68 -11.62
N ILE A 31 5.80 6.10 -10.46
CA ILE A 31 6.73 6.01 -9.34
C ILE A 31 7.71 4.86 -9.62
N ASP A 32 9.01 5.18 -9.66
CA ASP A 32 10.04 4.17 -9.76
C ASP A 32 10.13 3.35 -8.45
N LEU A 33 9.88 2.05 -8.56
CA LEU A 33 9.78 1.11 -7.46
C LEU A 33 10.74 -0.05 -7.66
N SER A 34 11.59 -0.29 -6.66
CA SER A 34 12.34 -1.55 -6.54
C SER A 34 11.40 -2.73 -6.32
N GLU A 35 11.79 -3.94 -6.73
CA GLU A 35 10.99 -5.17 -6.56
C GLU A 35 10.48 -5.35 -5.12
N ASN A 36 11.36 -5.21 -4.12
CA ASN A 36 10.96 -5.31 -2.71
C ASN A 36 9.81 -4.34 -2.33
N ARG A 37 9.76 -3.13 -2.90
CA ARG A 37 8.67 -2.18 -2.63
C ARG A 37 7.38 -2.58 -3.35
N LYS A 38 7.47 -3.23 -4.51
CA LYS A 38 6.30 -3.77 -5.21
C LYS A 38 5.66 -4.87 -4.35
N ASP A 39 6.47 -5.78 -3.83
CA ASP A 39 6.01 -6.86 -2.93
C ASP A 39 5.34 -6.30 -1.68
N ILE A 40 5.94 -5.27 -1.06
CA ILE A 40 5.34 -4.59 0.11
C ILE A 40 3.98 -3.99 -0.26
N LEU A 41 3.86 -3.28 -1.39
CA LEU A 41 2.59 -2.68 -1.82
C LEU A 41 1.52 -3.74 -2.09
N GLN A 42 1.88 -4.87 -2.69
CA GLN A 42 0.99 -6.01 -2.90
C GLN A 42 0.52 -6.62 -1.58
N ASN A 43 1.42 -6.84 -0.62
CA ASN A 43 1.08 -7.36 0.70
C ASN A 43 0.12 -6.44 1.44
N ILE A 44 0.31 -5.12 1.39
CA ILE A 44 -0.61 -4.16 2.00
C ILE A 44 -1.98 -4.18 1.30
N THR A 45 -2.03 -4.32 -0.02
CA THR A 45 -3.30 -4.49 -0.74
C THR A 45 -3.99 -5.78 -0.30
N LEU A 46 -3.26 -6.88 -0.14
CA LEU A 46 -3.80 -8.15 0.34
C LEU A 46 -4.39 -8.00 1.74
N PHE A 47 -3.70 -7.34 2.69
CA PHE A 47 -4.24 -7.09 4.04
C PHE A 47 -5.60 -6.39 4.02
N ASN A 48 -5.80 -5.46 3.08
CA ASN A 48 -7.08 -4.75 2.93
C ASN A 48 -8.22 -5.66 2.40
N ILE A 49 -7.88 -6.68 1.62
CA ILE A 49 -8.84 -7.66 1.09
C ILE A 49 -9.18 -8.69 2.17
N GLU A 50 -8.14 -9.26 2.79
CA GLU A 50 -8.26 -10.31 3.80
C GLU A 50 -8.98 -9.84 5.07
N ALA A 51 -8.84 -8.57 5.45
CA ALA A 51 -9.53 -8.02 6.60
C ALA A 51 -11.04 -7.74 6.34
N ARG A 52 -11.49 -7.76 5.08
CA ARG A 52 -12.83 -7.30 4.68
C ARG A 52 -13.86 -8.42 4.60
N TYR A 53 -13.49 -9.61 4.13
CA TYR A 53 -14.42 -10.72 3.93
C TYR A 53 -14.27 -11.74 5.06
N GLU A 54 -15.39 -12.24 5.58
CA GLU A 54 -15.40 -13.06 6.80
C GLU A 54 -14.66 -14.41 6.64
N GLU A 55 -14.70 -14.98 5.43
CA GLU A 55 -14.02 -16.22 5.06
C GLU A 55 -12.49 -16.08 5.11
N SER A 56 -11.93 -15.03 4.50
CA SER A 56 -10.50 -14.71 4.54
C SER A 56 -10.05 -14.15 5.90
N LYS A 57 -10.96 -13.48 6.62
CA LYS A 57 -10.67 -12.86 7.92
C LYS A 57 -10.26 -13.88 8.98
N ARG A 58 -10.81 -15.10 8.98
CA ARG A 58 -10.46 -16.12 10.01
C ARG A 58 -9.01 -16.59 9.89
N ASP A 59 -8.54 -16.89 8.70
CA ASP A 59 -7.17 -17.38 8.51
C ASP A 59 -6.14 -16.26 8.54
N PHE A 60 -6.51 -15.07 8.07
CA PHE A 60 -5.68 -13.88 8.23
C PHE A 60 -5.52 -13.47 9.70
N TYR A 61 -6.58 -13.57 10.51
CA TYR A 61 -6.51 -13.26 11.94
C TYR A 61 -5.52 -14.17 12.68
N LYS A 62 -5.47 -15.46 12.35
CA LYS A 62 -4.48 -16.40 12.92
C LYS A 62 -3.03 -16.02 12.58
N LYS A 63 -2.80 -15.38 11.43
CA LYS A 63 -1.47 -14.91 11.01
C LYS A 63 -1.06 -13.61 11.71
N CYS A 64 -2.02 -12.81 12.18
CA CYS A 64 -1.77 -11.51 12.80
C CYS A 64 -1.33 -11.65 14.27
N THR A 65 -0.21 -12.32 14.53
CA THR A 65 0.43 -12.28 15.85
C THR A 65 0.94 -10.87 16.15
N LYS A 66 1.29 -10.60 17.41
CA LYS A 66 1.86 -9.31 17.81
C LYS A 66 3.13 -8.99 17.01
N GLU A 67 4.05 -9.95 16.90
CA GLU A 67 5.31 -9.78 16.17
C GLU A 67 5.06 -9.54 14.68
N PHE A 68 4.10 -10.26 14.09
CA PHE A 68 3.71 -10.07 12.70
C PHE A 68 3.16 -8.65 12.48
N ALA A 69 2.27 -8.19 13.35
CA ALA A 69 1.67 -6.86 13.24
C ALA A 69 2.73 -5.76 13.41
N GLU A 70 3.59 -5.86 14.41
CA GLU A 70 4.67 -4.89 14.69
C GLU A 70 5.61 -4.77 13.48
N LYS A 71 6.10 -5.89 12.95
CA LYS A 71 6.97 -5.91 11.76
C LYS A 71 6.31 -5.26 10.55
N ASN A 72 5.04 -5.56 10.29
CA ASN A 72 4.33 -4.98 9.15
C ASN A 72 4.05 -3.48 9.36
N ILE A 73 3.75 -3.05 10.59
CA ILE A 73 3.59 -1.63 10.92
C ILE A 73 4.88 -0.86 10.63
N GLU A 74 6.03 -1.37 11.05
CA GLU A 74 7.34 -0.74 10.79
C GLU A 74 7.60 -0.57 9.29
N ILE A 75 7.40 -1.65 8.51
CA ILE A 75 7.53 -1.63 7.04
C ILE A 75 6.61 -0.59 6.40
N ILE A 76 5.35 -0.51 6.85
CA ILE A 76 4.37 0.47 6.34
C ILE A 76 4.80 1.90 6.70
N MET A 77 5.35 2.12 7.89
CA MET A 77 5.86 3.43 8.30
C MET A 77 7.04 3.88 7.44
N GLU A 78 8.01 2.99 7.19
CA GLU A 78 9.14 3.29 6.31
C GLU A 78 8.70 3.62 4.88
N LEU A 79 7.77 2.83 4.34
CA LEU A 79 7.19 3.06 3.02
C LEU A 79 6.48 4.42 2.94
N ARG A 80 5.73 4.79 3.99
CA ARG A 80 5.05 6.09 4.07
C ARG A 80 6.05 7.24 4.04
N ILE A 81 7.12 7.17 4.85
CA ILE A 81 8.17 8.20 4.88
C ILE A 81 8.83 8.33 3.50
N TRP A 82 9.14 7.19 2.86
CA TRP A 82 9.72 7.18 1.52
C TRP A 82 8.80 7.83 0.48
N LEU A 83 7.51 7.47 0.46
CA LEU A 83 6.52 8.09 -0.43
C LEU A 83 6.40 9.59 -0.19
N MET A 84 6.38 10.03 1.07
CA MET A 84 6.30 11.46 1.39
C MET A 84 7.52 12.26 0.87
N LYS A 85 8.72 11.68 0.94
CA LYS A 85 9.93 12.30 0.36
C LYS A 85 9.81 12.49 -1.15
N LYS A 86 9.20 11.53 -1.86
CA LYS A 86 8.96 11.62 -3.31
C LYS A 86 7.87 12.64 -3.68
N ILE A 87 6.87 12.87 -2.81
CA ILE A 87 5.77 13.82 -3.07
C ILE A 87 6.19 15.28 -2.85
N LYS A 88 7.13 15.53 -1.92
CA LYS A 88 7.66 16.87 -1.60
C LYS A 88 8.79 17.32 -2.53
N ALA A 89 9.44 16.39 -3.21
CA ALA A 89 10.45 16.68 -4.24
C ALA A 89 9.80 17.20 -5.53
#